data_AF-A0A4W5RR52-F1
#
_entry.id   AF-A0A4W5RR52-F1
#
_cell.length_a   1.000
_cell.length_b   1.000
_cell.length_c   1.000
_cell.angle_alpha   90.00
_cell.angle_beta   90.00
_cell.angle_gamma   90.00
#
_symmetry.space_group_name_H-M   'P 1'
#
loop_
_entity.id
_entity.type
_entity.pdbx_description
1 polymer ?
#
loop_
_entity_poly.entity_id
_entity_poly.type
_entity_poly.pdbx_seq_one_letter_code
_entity_poly.pdbx_strand_id
1 'polypeptide(L)'
;PLPVFSPGVILKGSSKASFTNVIITVCFEDVPQAYKPGIAYEGKIKVTGPDSTPIPNEPVYLFLQSSGTSENWTLTTDSKGFASFSLDTSLWSSDSVSLSARYQKVKEDYPYMHGVRRPEYTSAYHFARKFYSKSRSFVKIMQGEGKFSCEKDGIVLARYIIQGEELIKGQKTLDFFYLVRLKGCFTQNITYFSTYFVCSFGIYIYIYYLLW
;
A
#
# COMPACT_ATOMS: atom_id res chain seq x y z
N PRO A 1 -55.42 19.34 -53.28
CA PRO A 1 -54.99 19.23 -51.87
C PRO A 1 -53.71 18.40 -51.77
N LEU A 2 -52.60 19.01 -51.32
CA LEU A 2 -51.33 18.30 -51.10
C LEU A 2 -51.36 17.60 -49.73
N PRO A 3 -50.79 16.39 -49.60
CA PRO A 3 -50.72 15.71 -48.30
C PRO A 3 -49.71 16.43 -47.41
N VAL A 4 -50.14 16.76 -46.19
CA VAL A 4 -49.28 17.35 -45.16
C VAL A 4 -48.46 16.22 -44.53
N PHE A 5 -47.13 16.24 -44.68
CA PHE A 5 -46.25 15.32 -43.98
C PHE A 5 -45.94 15.88 -42.58
N SER A 6 -46.26 15.13 -41.52
CA SER A 6 -45.87 15.48 -40.16
C SER A 6 -44.36 15.34 -39.98
N PRO A 7 -43.66 16.32 -39.36
CA PRO A 7 -42.24 16.19 -39.09
C PRO A 7 -42.00 15.07 -38.06
N GLY A 8 -41.23 14.05 -38.46
CA GLY A 8 -40.87 12.93 -37.59
C GLY A 8 -39.92 13.36 -36.47
N VAL A 9 -40.20 12.90 -35.24
CA VAL A 9 -39.34 13.15 -34.07
C VAL A 9 -38.24 12.09 -34.02
N ILE A 10 -36.97 12.52 -34.01
CA ILE A 10 -35.82 11.63 -33.82
C ILE A 10 -35.46 11.59 -32.34
N LEU A 11 -35.78 10.49 -31.67
CA LEU A 11 -35.36 10.25 -30.29
C LEU A 11 -33.91 9.74 -30.28
N LYS A 12 -32.97 10.60 -29.90
CA LYS A 12 -31.58 10.23 -29.64
C LYS A 12 -31.39 10.00 -28.14
N GLY A 13 -31.34 8.73 -27.74
CA GLY A 13 -31.02 8.31 -26.39
C GLY A 13 -30.08 7.12 -26.41
N SER A 14 -29.01 7.19 -25.64
CA SER A 14 -28.15 6.04 -25.36
C SER A 14 -27.97 5.96 -23.84
N SER A 15 -28.30 4.81 -23.28
CA SER A 15 -28.11 4.50 -21.86
C SER A 15 -27.33 3.21 -21.73
N LYS A 16 -26.41 3.15 -20.77
CA LYS A 16 -25.64 1.96 -20.44
C LYS A 16 -25.94 1.58 -19.00
N ALA A 17 -26.32 0.32 -18.79
CA ALA A 17 -26.44 -0.28 -17.47
C ALA A 17 -25.43 -1.44 -17.38
N SER A 18 -24.77 -1.57 -16.24
CA SER A 18 -23.85 -2.67 -15.94
C SER A 18 -24.38 -3.47 -14.77
N PHE A 19 -24.38 -4.79 -14.90
CA PHE A 19 -24.79 -5.71 -13.87
C PHE A 19 -23.55 -6.46 -13.39
N THR A 20 -23.33 -6.47 -12.07
CA THR A 20 -22.24 -7.22 -11.44
C THR A 20 -22.79 -7.94 -10.23
N ASN A 21 -22.24 -9.13 -9.97
CA ASN A 21 -22.48 -9.86 -8.72
C ASN A 21 -21.43 -9.54 -7.66
N VAL A 22 -20.38 -8.78 -8.00
CA VAL A 22 -19.36 -8.34 -7.05
C VAL A 22 -19.94 -7.22 -6.21
N ILE A 23 -20.18 -7.52 -4.92
CA ILE A 23 -20.74 -6.57 -3.96
C ILE A 23 -19.62 -5.80 -3.27
N ILE A 24 -18.52 -6.49 -2.96
CA ILE A 24 -17.38 -5.89 -2.27
C ILE A 24 -16.08 -6.23 -2.98
N THR A 25 -15.28 -5.19 -3.21
CA THR A 25 -13.92 -5.28 -3.69
C THR A 25 -12.92 -4.97 -2.58
N VAL A 26 -12.03 -5.92 -2.29
CA VAL A 26 -10.93 -5.76 -1.31
C VAL A 26 -9.61 -5.74 -2.05
N CYS A 27 -8.77 -4.74 -1.80
CA CYS A 27 -7.44 -4.61 -2.41
C CYS A 27 -6.39 -4.17 -1.39
N PHE A 28 -5.12 -4.52 -1.63
CA PHE A 28 -3.98 -3.97 -0.92
C PHE A 28 -3.50 -2.68 -1.61
N GLU A 29 -3.25 -1.64 -0.82
CA GLU A 29 -2.70 -0.35 -1.26
C GLU A 29 -1.51 0.02 -0.37
N ASP A 30 -0.51 0.73 -0.93
CA ASP A 30 0.72 1.12 -0.23
C ASP A 30 1.49 -0.04 0.44
N VAL A 31 1.37 -1.28 -0.08
CA VAL A 31 2.01 -2.46 0.52
C VAL A 31 3.35 -2.76 -0.17
N PRO A 32 4.50 -2.79 0.56
CA PRO A 32 5.79 -3.10 -0.02
C PRO A 32 5.87 -4.52 -0.60
N GLN A 33 6.66 -4.74 -1.64
CA GLN A 33 6.84 -6.10 -2.19
C GLN A 33 7.76 -6.98 -1.31
N ALA A 34 8.59 -6.35 -0.48
CA ALA A 34 9.56 -7.03 0.37
C ALA A 34 9.49 -6.54 1.81
N TYR A 35 9.57 -7.47 2.75
CA TYR A 35 9.62 -7.17 4.18
C TYR A 35 11.08 -7.19 4.67
N LYS A 36 11.37 -6.42 5.72
CA LYS A 36 12.68 -6.33 6.35
C LYS A 36 12.54 -6.84 7.79
N PRO A 37 13.16 -7.97 8.16
CA PRO A 37 13.06 -8.51 9.52
C PRO A 37 13.42 -7.45 10.58
N GLY A 38 12.60 -7.36 11.63
CA GLY A 38 12.76 -6.39 12.72
C GLY A 38 12.24 -4.98 12.43
N ILE A 39 11.84 -4.68 11.18
CA ILE A 39 11.14 -3.43 10.84
C ILE A 39 9.67 -3.75 10.59
N ALA A 40 8.79 -2.97 11.22
CA ALA A 40 7.34 -3.12 11.05
C ALA A 40 6.93 -3.10 9.56
N TYR A 41 6.13 -4.09 9.19
CA TYR A 41 5.57 -4.23 7.86
C TYR A 41 4.20 -3.57 7.82
N GLU A 42 4.10 -2.49 7.05
CA GLU A 42 2.96 -1.57 7.07
C GLU A 42 2.33 -1.49 5.69
N GLY A 43 1.03 -1.24 5.66
CA GLY A 43 0.28 -1.11 4.43
C GLY A 43 -1.19 -0.80 4.70
N LYS A 44 -1.98 -0.69 3.64
CA LYS A 44 -3.41 -0.40 3.73
C LYS A 44 -4.21 -1.44 2.97
N ILE A 45 -5.41 -1.69 3.45
CA ILE A 45 -6.44 -2.45 2.76
C ILE A 45 -7.51 -1.46 2.36
N LYS A 46 -7.92 -1.49 1.10
CA LYS A 46 -9.02 -0.68 0.57
C LYS A 46 -10.22 -1.56 0.33
N VAL A 47 -11.38 -1.10 0.81
CA VAL A 47 -12.67 -1.78 0.65
C VAL A 47 -13.62 -0.86 -0.09
N THR A 48 -14.16 -1.37 -1.19
CA THR A 48 -15.07 -0.62 -2.08
C THR A 48 -16.29 -1.44 -2.48
N GLY A 49 -17.39 -0.76 -2.79
CA GLY A 49 -18.58 -1.36 -3.36
C GLY A 49 -18.49 -1.58 -4.87
N PRO A 50 -19.61 -1.96 -5.52
CA PRO A 50 -19.67 -2.27 -6.96
C PRO A 50 -19.20 -1.13 -7.87
N ASP A 51 -19.51 0.12 -7.48
CA ASP A 51 -19.20 1.33 -8.24
C ASP A 51 -17.90 2.00 -7.76
N SER A 52 -16.98 1.23 -7.15
CA SER A 52 -15.76 1.74 -6.53
C SER A 52 -15.99 2.75 -5.40
N THR A 53 -17.21 2.77 -4.84
CA THR A 53 -17.59 3.61 -3.71
C THR A 53 -16.88 3.12 -2.45
N PRO A 54 -16.21 3.99 -1.67
CA PRO A 54 -15.54 3.57 -0.44
C PRO A 54 -16.55 3.13 0.61
N ILE A 55 -16.21 2.10 1.39
CA ILE A 55 -17.08 1.55 2.43
C ILE A 55 -16.45 1.81 3.81
N PRO A 56 -16.98 2.77 4.58
CA PRO A 56 -16.43 3.15 5.87
C PRO A 56 -17.01 2.33 7.03
N ASN A 57 -16.26 2.25 8.13
CA ASN A 57 -16.66 1.64 9.41
C ASN A 57 -17.04 0.16 9.35
N GLU A 58 -16.55 -0.57 8.35
CA GLU A 58 -16.80 -2.02 8.21
C GLU A 58 -15.57 -2.83 8.64
N PRO A 59 -15.76 -4.03 9.21
CA PRO A 59 -14.67 -4.91 9.56
C PRO A 59 -14.07 -5.57 8.32
N VAL A 60 -12.74 -5.63 8.27
CA VAL A 60 -11.97 -6.38 7.29
C VAL A 60 -10.96 -7.25 8.01
N TYR A 61 -10.79 -8.48 7.52
CA TYR A 61 -9.96 -9.50 8.16
C TYR A 61 -8.66 -9.67 7.39
N LEU A 62 -7.54 -9.41 8.04
CA LEU A 62 -6.20 -9.64 7.52
C LEU A 62 -5.69 -10.96 8.06
N PHE A 63 -5.16 -11.81 7.18
CA PHE A 63 -4.55 -13.09 7.52
C PHE A 63 -3.11 -13.09 7.06
N LEU A 64 -2.22 -13.54 7.94
CA LEU A 64 -0.82 -13.83 7.65
C LEU A 64 -0.61 -15.33 7.66
N GLN A 65 0.10 -15.83 6.66
CA GLN A 65 0.62 -17.18 6.61
C GLN A 65 2.13 -17.12 6.37
N SER A 66 2.88 -17.60 7.36
CA SER A 66 4.35 -17.75 7.33
C SER A 66 4.68 -19.19 7.74
N SER A 67 5.84 -19.74 7.39
CA SER A 67 6.16 -21.16 7.59
C SER A 67 5.88 -21.65 9.02
N GLY A 68 4.74 -22.32 9.21
CA GLY A 68 4.29 -22.87 10.49
C GLY A 68 3.45 -21.94 11.38
N THR A 69 3.27 -20.67 11.03
CA THR A 69 2.44 -19.71 11.79
C THR A 69 1.31 -19.15 10.93
N SER A 70 0.11 -19.10 11.52
CA SER A 70 -1.03 -18.41 10.96
C SER A 70 -1.57 -17.42 11.98
N GLU A 71 -1.66 -16.16 11.58
CA GLU A 71 -2.14 -15.07 12.42
C GLU A 71 -3.26 -14.34 11.68
N ASN A 72 -4.18 -13.74 12.44
CA ASN A 72 -5.24 -12.93 11.87
C ASN A 72 -5.53 -11.69 12.72
N TRP A 73 -5.94 -10.63 12.05
CA TRP A 73 -6.34 -9.37 12.66
C TRP A 73 -7.68 -8.93 12.10
N THR A 74 -8.49 -8.31 12.95
CA THR A 74 -9.71 -7.61 12.55
C THR A 74 -9.42 -6.12 12.55
N LEU A 75 -9.59 -5.49 11.39
CA LEU A 75 -9.35 -4.07 11.19
C LEU A 75 -10.67 -3.41 10.78
N THR A 76 -10.79 -2.10 11.01
CA THR A 76 -11.98 -1.34 10.64
C THR A 76 -11.61 -0.29 9.61
N THR A 77 -12.42 -0.15 8.57
CA THR A 77 -12.20 0.86 7.53
C THR A 77 -12.53 2.28 8.01
N ASP A 78 -11.75 3.25 7.55
CA ASP A 78 -11.96 4.67 7.80
C ASP A 78 -13.03 5.27 6.87
N SER A 79 -13.28 6.58 7.00
CA SER A 79 -14.21 7.34 6.14
C SER A 79 -13.95 7.23 4.63
N LYS A 80 -12.74 6.86 4.22
CA LYS A 80 -12.32 6.70 2.82
C LYS A 80 -12.27 5.23 2.40
N GLY A 81 -12.72 4.31 3.25
CA GLY A 81 -12.72 2.86 2.98
C GLY A 81 -11.35 2.20 3.14
N PHE A 82 -10.41 2.82 3.86
CA PHE A 82 -9.09 2.26 4.11
C PHE A 82 -8.95 1.71 5.53
N ALA A 83 -8.32 0.55 5.67
CA ALA A 83 -7.89 -0.03 6.93
C ALA A 83 -6.36 -0.19 6.92
N SER A 84 -5.67 0.57 7.76
CA SER A 84 -4.21 0.52 7.89
C SER A 84 -3.79 -0.62 8.82
N PHE A 85 -2.67 -1.27 8.52
CA PHE A 85 -2.07 -2.29 9.38
C PHE A 85 -0.58 -2.03 9.59
N SER A 86 -0.06 -2.51 10.72
CA SER A 86 1.36 -2.52 11.07
C SER A 86 1.67 -3.85 11.76
N LEU A 87 2.44 -4.71 11.11
CA LEU A 87 2.79 -6.05 11.59
C LEU A 87 4.24 -6.08 12.07
N ASP A 88 4.47 -6.67 13.24
CA ASP A 88 5.84 -6.93 13.71
C ASP A 88 6.45 -8.10 12.93
N THR A 89 7.61 -7.87 12.33
CA THR A 89 8.34 -8.86 11.53
C THR A 89 9.50 -9.51 12.29
N SER A 90 9.68 -9.21 13.58
CA SER A 90 10.79 -9.71 14.39
C SER A 90 10.81 -11.24 14.47
N LEU A 91 9.63 -11.86 14.46
CA LEU A 91 9.47 -13.33 14.52
C LEU A 91 9.32 -13.98 13.14
N TRP A 92 9.33 -13.20 12.05
CA TRP A 92 9.19 -13.74 10.70
C TRP A 92 10.51 -14.36 10.25
N SER A 93 10.56 -15.69 10.22
CA SER A 93 11.76 -16.45 9.87
C SER A 93 11.79 -16.90 8.41
N SER A 94 10.64 -16.97 7.75
CA SER A 94 10.45 -17.55 6.42
C SER A 94 10.94 -16.64 5.29
N ASP A 95 11.47 -17.20 4.20
CA ASP A 95 11.93 -16.40 3.04
C ASP A 95 10.80 -15.60 2.37
N SER A 96 9.56 -15.94 2.67
CA SER A 96 8.38 -15.25 2.19
C SER A 96 7.20 -15.44 3.11
N VAL A 97 6.29 -14.47 3.08
CA VAL A 97 5.00 -14.56 3.76
C VAL A 97 3.86 -14.27 2.78
N SER A 98 2.72 -14.89 3.03
CA SER A 98 1.48 -14.63 2.30
C SER A 98 0.53 -13.84 3.19
N LEU A 99 0.05 -12.72 2.67
CA LEU A 99 -1.01 -11.92 3.26
C LEU A 99 -2.27 -12.11 2.44
N SER A 100 -3.41 -12.26 3.12
CA SER A 100 -4.72 -12.19 2.47
C SER A 100 -5.65 -11.30 3.26
N ALA A 101 -6.43 -10.48 2.56
CA ALA A 101 -7.44 -9.63 3.16
C ALA A 101 -8.82 -10.03 2.63
N ARG A 102 -9.79 -10.17 3.55
CA ARG A 102 -11.15 -10.63 3.24
C ARG A 102 -12.18 -9.77 3.95
N TYR A 103 -13.27 -9.47 3.27
CA TYR A 103 -14.43 -8.81 3.89
C TYR A 103 -15.19 -9.77 4.82
N GLN A 104 -15.37 -11.02 4.38
CA GLN A 104 -15.98 -12.07 5.20
C GLN A 104 -14.90 -12.96 5.84
N LYS A 105 -15.00 -13.17 7.16
CA LYS A 105 -14.04 -14.01 7.91
C LYS A 105 -14.11 -15.48 7.49
N VAL A 106 -15.33 -15.98 7.31
CA VAL A 106 -15.62 -17.33 6.84
C VAL A 106 -16.42 -17.19 5.56
N LYS A 107 -16.00 -17.89 4.51
CA LYS A 107 -16.76 -17.94 3.27
C LYS A 107 -17.96 -18.85 3.51
N GLU A 108 -19.17 -18.33 3.31
CA GLU A 108 -20.37 -19.15 3.39
C GLU A 108 -20.34 -20.18 2.26
N ASP A 109 -20.41 -21.46 2.63
CA ASP A 109 -20.46 -22.57 1.67
C ASP A 109 -21.92 -22.80 1.29
N TYR A 110 -22.33 -22.20 0.18
CA TYR A 110 -23.66 -22.42 -0.37
C TYR A 110 -23.59 -23.49 -1.46
N PRO A 111 -24.47 -24.50 -1.44
CA PRO A 111 -24.52 -25.49 -2.51
C PRO A 111 -24.83 -24.81 -3.84
N TYR A 112 -24.16 -25.27 -4.90
CA TYR A 112 -24.36 -24.74 -6.25
C TYR A 112 -25.80 -24.96 -6.71
N MET A 113 -26.44 -23.88 -7.17
CA MET A 113 -27.78 -23.92 -7.74
C MET A 113 -27.79 -23.29 -9.13
N HIS A 114 -28.27 -24.04 -10.12
CA HIS A 114 -28.35 -23.58 -11.50
C HIS A 114 -29.25 -22.35 -11.63
N GLY A 115 -28.76 -21.28 -12.29
CA GLY A 115 -29.52 -20.05 -12.52
C GLY A 115 -29.49 -19.01 -11.39
N VAL A 116 -28.86 -19.30 -10.24
CA VAL A 116 -28.75 -18.36 -9.12
C VAL A 116 -27.36 -17.74 -9.08
N ARG A 117 -27.28 -16.41 -9.26
CA ARG A 117 -26.02 -15.67 -9.13
C ARG A 117 -25.88 -15.12 -7.70
N ARG A 118 -24.85 -15.57 -6.99
CA ARG A 118 -24.61 -15.22 -5.58
C ARG A 118 -23.77 -13.93 -5.48
N PRO A 119 -23.96 -13.15 -4.39
CA PRO A 119 -23.10 -12.01 -4.12
C PRO A 119 -21.66 -12.49 -3.93
N GLU A 120 -20.73 -11.79 -4.56
CA GLU A 120 -19.31 -12.08 -4.51
C GLU A 120 -18.58 -11.00 -3.71
N TYR A 121 -17.77 -11.47 -2.76
CA TYR A 121 -16.89 -10.66 -1.93
C TYR A 121 -15.46 -11.05 -2.29
N THR A 122 -14.80 -10.19 -3.06
CA THR A 122 -13.43 -10.50 -3.51
C THR A 122 -12.46 -10.48 -2.32
N SER A 123 -11.37 -11.23 -2.46
CA SER A 123 -10.28 -11.27 -1.48
C SER A 123 -9.01 -10.75 -2.12
N ALA A 124 -8.23 -9.99 -1.37
CA ALA A 124 -6.90 -9.56 -1.81
C ALA A 124 -5.86 -10.56 -1.35
N TYR A 125 -4.85 -10.80 -2.17
CA TYR A 125 -3.69 -11.61 -1.82
C TYR A 125 -2.42 -10.83 -2.14
N HIS A 126 -1.45 -10.87 -1.25
CA HIS A 126 -0.15 -10.24 -1.42
C HIS A 126 0.95 -11.14 -0.89
N PHE A 127 2.02 -11.28 -1.67
CA PHE A 127 3.15 -12.10 -1.29
C PHE A 127 4.36 -11.21 -1.06
N ALA A 128 4.86 -11.20 0.18
CA ALA A 128 6.01 -10.39 0.57
C ALA A 128 7.24 -11.28 0.72
N ARG A 129 8.30 -10.97 -0.02
CA ARG A 129 9.58 -11.68 0.10
C ARG A 129 10.46 -11.04 1.16
N LYS A 130 11.31 -11.84 1.80
CA LYS A 130 12.34 -11.34 2.70
C LYS A 130 13.33 -10.50 1.90
N PHE A 131 13.60 -9.29 2.36
CA PHE A 131 14.61 -8.44 1.75
C PHE A 131 16.00 -8.99 2.06
N TYR A 132 16.78 -9.27 1.01
CA TYR A 132 18.14 -9.76 1.18
C TYR A 132 19.08 -8.66 1.66
N SER A 133 19.79 -8.91 2.75
CA SER A 133 20.88 -8.08 3.25
C SER A 133 21.91 -8.99 3.91
N LYS A 134 23.14 -8.98 3.39
CA LYS A 134 24.24 -9.80 3.91
C LYS A 134 24.53 -9.47 5.38
N SER A 135 24.56 -8.18 5.70
CA SER A 135 24.81 -7.67 7.05
C SER A 135 23.58 -7.67 7.96
N ARG A 136 22.40 -8.09 7.46
CA ARG A 136 21.10 -7.93 8.16
C ARG A 136 20.82 -6.49 8.61
N SER A 137 21.41 -5.52 7.92
CA SER A 137 21.15 -4.10 8.10
C SER A 137 20.15 -3.60 7.05
N PHE A 138 19.24 -2.73 7.46
CA PHE A 138 18.11 -2.28 6.65
C PHE A 138 17.84 -0.80 6.86
N VAL A 139 17.33 -0.16 5.80
CA VAL A 139 16.75 1.18 5.86
C VAL A 139 15.37 1.12 5.22
N LYS A 140 14.40 1.74 5.86
CA LYS A 140 13.02 1.91 5.37
C LYS A 140 12.69 3.39 5.41
N ILE A 141 12.43 3.97 4.25
CA ILE A 141 11.82 5.31 4.16
C ILE A 141 10.36 5.15 4.55
N MET A 142 9.90 5.95 5.50
CA MET A 142 8.52 5.97 5.94
C MET A 142 7.69 6.82 4.97
N GLN A 143 6.47 6.36 4.70
CA GLN A 143 5.52 7.15 3.92
C GLN A 143 5.07 8.33 4.79
N GLY A 144 5.39 9.55 4.39
CA GLY A 144 4.94 10.76 5.07
C GLY A 144 3.44 10.99 4.89
N GLU A 145 2.86 11.84 5.73
CA GLU A 145 1.47 12.22 5.60
C GLU A 145 1.29 13.24 4.47
N GLY A 146 0.47 12.89 3.48
CA GLY A 146 0.05 13.81 2.42
C GLY A 146 1.03 13.94 1.25
N LYS A 147 0.77 14.92 0.39
CA LYS A 147 1.61 15.26 -0.75
C LYS A 147 2.57 16.36 -0.35
N PHE A 148 3.83 16.27 -0.78
CA PHE A 148 4.74 17.41 -0.68
C PHE A 148 4.17 18.58 -1.47
N SER A 149 4.12 19.76 -0.83
CA SER A 149 3.73 21.00 -1.50
C SER A 149 4.95 21.56 -2.25
N CYS A 150 4.72 22.16 -3.42
CA CYS A 150 5.77 22.89 -4.12
C CYS A 150 6.30 24.03 -3.23
N GLU A 151 7.59 24.35 -3.37
CA GLU A 151 8.25 25.48 -2.70
C GLU A 151 8.24 25.42 -1.16
N LYS A 152 7.96 24.24 -0.59
CA LYS A 152 8.03 23.99 0.85
C LYS A 152 8.96 22.83 1.13
N ASP A 153 9.69 22.95 2.23
CA ASP A 153 10.55 21.87 2.71
C ASP A 153 9.70 20.65 3.08
N GLY A 154 10.16 19.50 2.63
CA GLY A 154 9.58 18.20 2.96
C GLY A 154 10.46 17.48 3.98
N ILE A 155 9.85 17.00 5.06
CA ILE A 155 10.52 16.10 6.00
C ILE A 155 10.28 14.67 5.54
N VAL A 156 11.37 13.93 5.34
CA VAL A 156 11.31 12.49 5.08
C VAL A 156 11.83 11.74 6.29
N LEU A 157 10.98 10.87 6.85
CA LEU A 157 11.33 10.02 7.98
C LEU A 157 11.88 8.69 7.47
N ALA A 158 12.91 8.17 8.14
CA ALA A 158 13.46 6.85 7.85
C ALA A 158 13.66 6.07 9.14
N ARG A 159 13.37 4.77 9.09
CA ARG A 159 13.75 3.79 10.12
C ARG A 159 14.91 2.96 9.61
N TYR A 160 15.81 2.59 10.51
CA TYR A 160 16.96 1.79 10.17
C TYR A 160 17.25 0.74 11.24
N ILE A 161 17.91 -0.33 10.80
CA ILE A 161 18.56 -1.32 11.65
C ILE A 161 19.97 -1.45 11.09
N ILE A 162 20.99 -1.12 11.89
CA ILE A 162 22.40 -1.28 11.50
C ILE A 162 23.02 -2.28 12.46
N GLN A 163 23.53 -3.37 11.90
CA GLN A 163 24.21 -4.43 12.62
C GLN A 163 25.71 -4.10 12.69
N GLY A 164 26.28 -4.21 13.88
CA GLY A 164 27.64 -3.77 14.17
C GLY A 164 28.74 -4.67 13.59
N GLU A 165 28.39 -5.89 13.20
CA GLU A 165 29.34 -6.93 12.75
C GLU A 165 30.08 -6.55 11.47
N GLU A 166 29.49 -5.70 10.63
CA GLU A 166 30.08 -5.24 9.36
C GLU A 166 30.61 -3.80 9.45
N LEU A 167 30.54 -3.17 10.64
CA LEU A 167 31.14 -1.86 10.88
C LEU A 167 32.63 -1.99 11.19
N ILE A 168 33.42 -1.01 10.73
CA ILE A 168 34.84 -0.94 11.09
C ILE A 168 34.95 -0.72 12.61
N LYS A 169 35.84 -1.45 13.28
CA LYS A 169 36.06 -1.28 14.73
C LYS A 169 36.40 0.18 15.03
N GLY A 170 35.59 0.81 15.89
CA GLY A 170 35.74 2.22 16.26
C GLY A 170 35.01 3.22 15.36
N GLN A 171 34.29 2.75 14.33
CA GLN A 171 33.44 3.60 13.49
C GLN A 171 32.25 4.13 14.30
N LYS A 172 32.16 5.46 14.42
CA LYS A 172 31.10 6.17 15.15
C LYS A 172 30.09 6.86 14.24
N THR A 173 30.38 6.93 12.95
CA THR A 173 29.60 7.67 11.94
C THR A 173 29.25 6.78 10.76
N LEU A 174 28.07 6.99 10.20
CA LEU A 174 27.58 6.29 9.01
C LEU A 174 26.91 7.30 8.07
N ASP A 175 27.30 7.30 6.81
CA ASP A 175 26.74 8.19 5.81
C ASP A 175 25.56 7.51 5.10
N PHE A 176 24.45 8.23 4.97
CA PHE A 176 23.29 7.81 4.21
C PHE A 176 23.16 8.65 2.94
N PHE A 177 22.99 7.99 1.80
CA PHE A 177 22.77 8.63 0.51
C PHE A 177 21.35 8.35 0.04
N TYR A 178 20.67 9.37 -0.48
CA TYR A 178 19.33 9.25 -1.02
C TYR A 178 19.27 9.79 -2.46
N LEU A 179 18.36 9.25 -3.26
CA LEU A 179 18.12 9.65 -4.63
C LEU A 179 16.65 9.98 -4.81
N VAL A 180 16.37 11.15 -5.38
CA VAL A 180 15.01 11.58 -5.73
C VAL A 180 14.81 11.38 -7.22
N ARG A 181 13.71 10.72 -7.61
CA ARG A 181 13.31 10.55 -9.00
C ARG A 181 11.99 11.25 -9.25
N LEU A 182 12.00 12.21 -10.17
CA LEU A 182 10.79 12.85 -10.69
C LEU A 182 10.32 12.09 -11.95
N LYS A 183 9.03 11.73 -12.02
CA LYS A 183 8.45 11.12 -13.23
C LYS A 183 8.38 12.21 -14.32
N GLY A 184 9.28 12.16 -15.30
CA GLY A 184 9.14 12.98 -16.51
C GLY A 184 10.42 13.50 -17.17
N CYS A 185 11.59 13.43 -16.54
CA CYS A 185 12.83 13.83 -17.20
C CYS A 185 14.03 13.09 -16.60
N PHE A 186 14.87 12.50 -17.46
CA PHE A 186 16.20 12.03 -17.09
C PHE A 186 17.12 13.23 -16.85
N THR A 187 16.93 13.95 -15.74
CA THR A 187 17.95 14.85 -15.22
C THR A 187 18.54 14.18 -13.99
N GLN A 188 19.67 13.49 -14.17
CA GLN A 188 20.54 13.05 -13.09
C GLN A 188 21.15 14.28 -12.40
N ASN A 189 20.34 15.01 -11.63
CA ASN A 189 20.88 15.94 -10.64
C ASN A 189 21.11 15.13 -9.37
N ILE A 190 22.23 14.41 -9.34
CA ILE A 190 22.74 13.77 -8.13
C ILE A 190 23.20 14.91 -7.21
N THR A 191 22.41 15.23 -6.20
CA THR A 191 22.81 16.20 -5.18
C THR A 191 23.38 15.44 -3.99
N TYR A 192 24.68 15.62 -3.73
CA TYR A 192 25.36 15.04 -2.59
C TYR A 192 25.11 15.91 -1.36
N PHE A 193 24.44 15.36 -0.34
CA PHE A 193 24.35 16.01 0.97
C PHE A 193 25.10 15.14 1.98
N SER A 194 26.13 15.72 2.62
CA SER A 194 26.75 15.14 3.81
C SER A 194 25.99 15.69 5.02
N THR A 195 25.32 14.81 5.77
CA THR A 195 24.71 15.19 7.06
C THR A 195 25.58 14.64 8.18
N TYR A 196 26.10 15.54 9.01
CA TYR A 196 26.86 15.18 10.22
C TYR A 196 25.88 14.73 11.32
N PHE A 197 26.04 13.52 11.87
CA PHE A 197 25.23 13.04 13.00
C PHE A 197 26.01 13.05 14.32
N VAL A 198 25.44 13.70 15.33
CA VAL A 198 25.69 13.43 16.75
C VAL A 198 24.53 12.57 17.24
N CYS A 199 24.86 11.45 17.89
CA CYS A 199 23.94 10.42 18.30
C CYS A 199 22.87 10.95 19.28
N SER A 200 21.65 11.23 18.80
CA SER A 200 20.44 11.27 19.62
C SER A 200 19.19 11.14 18.75
N PHE A 201 18.47 10.04 18.99
CA PHE A 201 17.07 9.77 18.65
C PHE A 201 16.44 10.53 17.45
N GLY A 202 16.42 9.86 16.29
CA GLY A 202 15.61 10.23 15.13
C GLY A 202 16.42 10.88 14.00
N ILE A 203 16.38 10.27 12.81
CA ILE A 203 16.93 10.88 11.59
C ILE A 203 15.83 11.71 10.93
N TYR A 204 16.06 13.02 10.84
CA TYR A 204 15.26 13.95 10.03
C TYR A 204 16.04 14.24 8.75
N ILE A 205 15.50 13.82 7.60
CA ILE A 205 16.07 14.19 6.29
C ILE A 205 15.36 15.46 5.83
N TYR A 206 16.09 16.57 5.75
CA TYR A 206 15.64 17.83 5.17
C TYR A 206 15.92 17.83 3.67
N ILE A 207 14.88 17.97 2.86
CA ILE A 207 15.02 18.14 1.40
C ILE A 207 14.80 19.61 1.08
N TYR A 208 15.88 20.32 0.73
CA TYR A 208 15.83 21.68 0.24
C TYR A 208 15.58 21.68 -1.26
N TYR A 209 14.50 22.33 -1.71
CA TYR A 209 14.27 22.60 -3.12
C TYR A 209 14.90 23.95 -3.49
N LEU A 210 16.06 23.95 -4.15
CA LEU A 210 16.54 25.11 -4.90
C LEU A 210 16.08 24.97 -6.36
N LEU A 211 15.01 25.70 -6.70
CA LEU A 211 14.65 25.99 -8.09
C LEU A 211 15.62 27.06 -8.61
N TRP A 212 16.39 26.73 -9.65
CA TRP A 212 17.03 27.71 -10.53
C TRP A 212 16.23 27.82 -11.82
#